data_AF-A0A2S8S603-F1
#
_entry.id   AF-A0A2S8S603-F1
#
_cell.length_a   1.000
_cell.length_b   1.000
_cell.length_c   1.000
_cell.angle_alpha   90.00
_cell.angle_beta   90.00
_cell.angle_gamma   90.00
#
_symmetry.space_group_name_H-M   'P 1'
#
loop_
_entity.id
_entity.type
_entity.pdbx_description
1 polymer ?
#
loop_
_entity_poly.entity_id
_entity_poly.type
_entity_poly.pdbx_seq_one_letter_code
_entity_poly.pdbx_strand_id
1 'polypeptide(L)' 'MSVLALQSRGPLAALTHRLGQMAAAIGTALVRMGETHPLMTSLRKLNEISDEELAERGLDRNAELHRIVRRYAYV' A
#
# COMPACT_ATOMS: atom_id res chain seq x y z
N MET A 1 22.44 -23.25 36.63
CA MET A 1 22.62 -23.94 35.34
C MET A 1 21.38 -24.76 35.04
N SER A 2 20.41 -24.21 34.32
CA SER A 2 19.27 -24.98 33.79
C SER A 2 18.99 -24.53 32.37
N VAL A 3 19.83 -25.01 31.45
CA VAL A 3 19.68 -24.90 30.00
C VAL A 3 18.55 -25.85 29.55
N LEU A 4 17.33 -25.57 30.02
CA LEU A 4 16.12 -26.30 29.64
C LEU A 4 15.10 -25.36 28.98
N ALA A 5 15.61 -24.31 28.32
CA ALA A 5 14.90 -23.60 27.27
C ALA A 5 15.15 -24.25 25.89
N LEU A 6 15.38 -25.58 25.84
CA LEU A 6 15.29 -26.35 24.60
C LEU A 6 13.79 -26.43 24.24
N GLN A 7 13.25 -25.48 23.48
CA GLN A 7 13.40 -25.43 22.03
C GLN A 7 12.81 -26.68 21.35
N SER A 8 11.57 -27.03 21.69
CA SER A 8 10.74 -27.96 20.90
C SER A 8 9.57 -27.21 20.25
N ARG A 9 9.88 -26.16 19.47
CA ARG A 9 8.95 -25.77 18.39
C ARG A 9 9.06 -26.87 17.34
N GLY A 10 8.13 -27.83 17.38
CA GLY A 10 8.13 -28.97 16.45
C GLY A 10 8.25 -28.53 14.98
N PRO A 11 8.66 -29.42 14.06
CA PRO A 11 8.93 -29.08 12.66
C PRO A 11 7.76 -28.39 11.96
N LEU A 12 6.53 -28.67 12.37
CA LEU A 12 5.31 -28.01 11.90
C LEU A 12 5.23 -26.53 12.31
N ALA A 13 5.64 -26.18 13.54
CA ALA A 13 5.66 -24.80 14.01
C ALA A 13 6.73 -23.95 13.29
N ALA A 14 7.85 -24.57 12.91
CA ALA A 14 8.87 -23.91 12.09
C ALA A 14 8.38 -23.69 10.64
N LEU A 15 7.66 -24.67 10.08
CA LEU A 15 7.07 -24.58 8.74
C LEU A 15 5.99 -23.49 8.67
N THR A 16 5.04 -23.47 9.61
CA THR A 16 3.98 -22.44 9.64
C THR A 16 4.56 -21.04 9.87
N HIS A 17 5.61 -20.91 10.68
CA HIS A 17 6.29 -19.65 10.87
C HIS A 17 6.95 -19.13 9.58
N ARG A 18 7.61 -20.00 8.81
CA ARG A 18 8.20 -19.64 7.52
C ARG A 18 7.13 -19.26 6.49
N LEU A 19 6.04 -20.01 6.41
CA LEU A 19 4.91 -19.68 5.53
C LEU A 19 4.28 -18.33 5.91
N GLY A 20 4.12 -18.06 7.21
CA GLY A 20 3.63 -16.77 7.71
C GLY A 20 4.56 -15.61 7.34
N GLN A 21 5.87 -15.78 7.44
CA GLN A 21 6.85 -14.77 7.02
C GLN A 21 6.80 -14.50 5.51
N MET A 22 6.66 -15.54 4.69
CA MET A 22 6.53 -15.38 3.23
C MET A 22 5.24 -14.65 2.86
N ALA A 23 4.11 -15.02 3.47
CA ALA A 23 2.83 -14.34 3.26
C ALA A 23 2.91 -12.85 3.67
N ALA A 24 3.53 -12.55 4.82
CA ALA A 24 3.74 -11.17 5.27
C ALA A 24 4.65 -10.39 4.31
N ALA A 25 5.70 -11.01 3.77
CA ALA A 25 6.59 -10.37 2.81
C ALA A 25 5.88 -10.06 1.48
N ILE A 26 5.06 -10.99 0.98
CA ILE A 26 4.24 -10.78 -0.22
C ILE A 26 3.23 -9.66 0.02
N GLY A 27 2.52 -9.68 1.16
CA GLY A 27 1.58 -8.62 1.53
C GLY A 27 2.26 -7.26 1.60
N THR A 28 3.44 -7.19 2.23
CA THR A 28 4.22 -5.94 2.30
C THR A 28 4.67 -5.46 0.92
N ALA A 29 5.05 -6.37 0.03
CA ALA A 29 5.42 -6.03 -1.35
C ALA A 29 4.22 -5.47 -2.13
N LEU A 30 3.03 -6.08 -2.01
CA LEU A 30 1.81 -5.59 -2.64
C LEU A 30 1.41 -4.21 -2.11
N VAL A 31 1.52 -3.97 -0.80
CA VAL A 31 1.29 -2.65 -0.20
C VAL A 31 2.26 -1.63 -0.77
N ARG A 32 3.56 -1.93 -0.80
CA ARG A 32 4.57 -1.03 -1.37
C ARG A 32 4.32 -0.73 -2.85
N MET A 33 3.90 -1.73 -3.64
CA MET A 33 3.52 -1.53 -5.05
C MET A 33 2.31 -0.59 -5.17
N GLY A 34 1.32 -0.72 -4.28
CA GLY A 34 0.18 0.20 -4.23
C GLY A 34 0.59 1.63 -3.82
N GLU A 35 1.46 1.77 -2.81
CA GLU A 35 1.96 3.06 -2.34
C GLU A 35 2.81 3.79 -3.37
N THR A 36 3.60 3.06 -4.16
CA THR A 36 4.39 3.61 -5.27
C THR A 36 3.63 3.71 -6.58
N HIS A 37 2.35 3.33 -6.62
CA HIS A 37 1.56 3.39 -7.84
C HIS A 37 1.38 4.86 -8.28
N PRO A 38 1.58 5.19 -9.58
CA PRO A 38 1.43 6.56 -10.10
C PRO A 38 0.07 7.21 -9.80
N LEU A 39 -0.97 6.39 -9.62
CA LEU A 39 -2.29 6.81 -9.13
C LEU A 39 -2.19 7.53 -7.77
N MET A 40 -1.53 6.92 -6.78
CA MET A 40 -1.41 7.47 -5.43
C MET A 40 -0.59 8.77 -5.42
N THR A 41 0.45 8.85 -6.25
CA THR A 41 1.20 10.10 -6.45
C THR A 41 0.31 11.20 -7.05
N SER A 42 -0.54 10.86 -8.03
CA SER A 42 -1.44 11.81 -8.68
C SER A 42 -2.52 12.32 -7.73
N LEU A 43 -3.10 11.42 -6.92
CA LEU A 43 -4.09 11.79 -5.90
C LEU A 43 -3.47 12.65 -4.80
N ARG A 44 -2.24 12.35 -4.36
CA ARG A 44 -1.51 13.16 -3.39
C ARG A 44 -1.31 14.59 -3.91
N LYS A 45 -0.85 14.74 -5.16
CA LYS A 45 -0.69 16.04 -5.81
C LYS A 45 -2.00 16.81 -5.90
N LEU A 46 -3.12 16.14 -6.21
CA LEU A 46 -4.44 16.78 -6.22
C LEU A 46 -4.82 17.27 -4.82
N ASN A 47 -4.49 16.51 -3.78
CA ASN A 47 -4.80 16.85 -2.39
C ASN A 47 -3.92 17.97 -1.81
N GLU A 48 -2.74 18.22 -2.39
CA GLU A 48 -1.85 19.32 -2.04
C GLU A 48 -2.35 20.68 -2.56
N ILE A 49 -3.15 20.68 -3.62
CA ILE A 49 -3.79 21.90 -4.16
C ILE A 49 -5.03 22.20 -3.31
N SER A 50 -5.30 23.47 -2.98
CA SER A 50 -6.52 23.85 -2.26
C SER A 50 -7.75 23.91 -3.17
N ASP A 51 -8.95 23.93 -2.60
CA ASP A 51 -10.18 24.09 -3.39
C ASP A 51 -10.28 25.48 -4.01
N GLU A 52 -9.81 26.51 -3.32
CA GLU A 52 -9.73 27.87 -3.86
C GLU A 52 -8.80 27.93 -5.07
N GLU A 53 -7.63 27.29 -5.02
CA GLU A 53 -6.68 27.27 -6.13
C GLU A 53 -7.19 26.44 -7.32
N LEU A 54 -7.96 25.37 -7.07
CA LEU A 54 -8.66 24.66 -8.13
C LEU A 54 -9.74 25.55 -8.77
N ALA A 55 -10.52 26.27 -7.97
CA ALA A 55 -11.56 27.17 -8.45
C ALA A 55 -10.99 28.34 -9.26
N GLU A 56 -9.86 28.92 -8.85
CA GLU A 56 -9.12 29.93 -9.62
C GLU A 56 -8.67 29.41 -10.99
N ARG A 57 -8.36 28.12 -11.08
CA ARG A 57 -8.03 27.43 -12.34
C ARG A 57 -9.26 26.98 -13.13
N GLY A 58 -10.47 27.24 -12.63
CA GLY A 58 -11.73 26.80 -13.23
C GLY A 58 -11.92 25.28 -13.19
N LEU A 59 -11.24 24.58 -12.27
CA LEU A 59 -11.26 23.14 -12.13
C LEU A 59 -12.15 22.73 -10.96
N ASP A 60 -12.92 21.67 -11.15
CA ASP A 60 -13.66 20.99 -10.08
C ASP A 60 -12.83 19.81 -9.53
N ARG A 61 -12.75 19.70 -8.20
CA ARG A 61 -11.98 18.63 -7.53
C ARG A 61 -12.50 17.26 -7.88
N ASN A 62 -13.82 17.09 -7.94
CA ASN A 62 -14.43 15.80 -8.20
C ASN A 62 -14.19 15.37 -9.66
N ALA A 63 -14.31 16.31 -10.61
CA ALA A 63 -13.95 16.08 -12.00
C ALA A 63 -12.48 15.67 -12.18
N GLU A 64 -11.54 16.33 -11.48
CA GLU A 64 -10.12 16.02 -11.59
C GLU A 64 -9.78 14.67 -10.93
N LEU A 65 -10.41 14.35 -9.80
CA LEU A 65 -10.30 13.03 -9.17
C LEU A 65 -10.79 11.93 -10.12
N HIS A 66 -11.96 12.12 -10.75
CA HIS A 66 -12.51 11.16 -11.71
C HIS A 66 -11.58 11.00 -12.92
N ARG A 67 -10.99 12.10 -13.41
CA ARG A 67 -10.00 12.09 -14.51
C ARG A 67 -8.76 11.27 -14.16
N ILE A 68 -8.23 11.47 -12.95
CA ILE A 68 -7.06 10.74 -12.45
C ILE A 68 -7.39 9.25 -12.33
N VAL A 69 -8.47 8.88 -11.65
CA VAL A 69 -8.87 7.48 -11.46
C VAL A 69 -9.12 6.79 -12.81
N ARG A 70 -9.87 7.44 -13.71
CA ARG A 70 -10.15 6.89 -15.05
C ARG A 70 -8.88 6.64 -15.86
N ARG A 71 -7.87 7.52 -15.78
CA ARG A 71 -6.60 7.34 -16.50
C ARG A 71 -5.88 6.05 -16.11
N TYR A 72 -6.00 5.62 -14.84
CA TYR A 72 -5.30 4.44 -14.33
C TYR A 72 -6.19 3.18 -14.22
N ALA A 73 -7.52 3.33 -14.34
CA ALA A 73 -8.47 2.22 -14.28
C ALA A 73 -8.61 1.43 -15.61
N TYR A 74 -8.08 1.97 -16.72
CA TYR A 74 -8.10 1.34 -18.05
C TYR A 74 -6.69 0.88 -18.50
N VAL A 75 -5.90 0.36 -17.56
CA VAL A 75 -4.61 -0.31 -17.84
C VAL A 75 -4.82 -1.82 -17.93
#